data_AF-A0A836QHE8-F1
#
_entry.id   AF-A0A836QHE8-F1
#
_cell.length_a   1.000
_cell.length_b   1.000
_cell.length_c   1.000
_cell.angle_alpha   90.00
_cell.angle_beta   90.00
_cell.angle_gamma   90.00
#
_symmetry.space_group_name_H-M   'P 1'
#
loop_
_entity.id
_entity.type
_entity.pdbx_description
1 polymer ?
#
loop_
_entity_poly.entity_id
_entity_poly.type
_entity_poly.pdbx_seq_one_letter_code
_entity_poly.pdbx_strand_id
1 'polypeptide(L)'
;MHSLDAAAVELVVDHGGTLGEALADAAGEAMIEDWLRFKSDSIASYIEDLCTGVKQVDSSLAVGVGSRLPAFTPLTGYDLTRLAAHVDFLLPKIYLWMGGVDGLYGTVYRWVTALKSWNTELSETLIFDLVYRLFGFALPATDSLAEMTRHIEPRFRDSTGLTYLGAPFADAFFADVVGDQVRLMLAQAGKTNKIRPWLDISHGGRALTPHELDLTLEAAANAGIETYLYYCPLEAASWEVAVKHGTA
;
A
#
# COMPACT_ATOMS: atom_id res chain seq x y z
N MET A 1 -20.47 2.99 -0.17
CA MET A 1 -20.04 3.87 -1.27
C MET A 1 -20.69 3.53 -2.63
N HIS A 2 -21.88 2.88 -2.66
CA HIS A 2 -22.57 2.52 -3.91
C HIS A 2 -23.53 3.62 -4.41
N SER A 3 -23.64 4.73 -3.69
CA SER A 3 -24.53 5.85 -3.99
C SER A 3 -23.92 7.14 -3.45
N LEU A 4 -22.69 7.42 -3.87
CA LEU A 4 -22.01 8.66 -3.54
C LEU A 4 -22.65 9.80 -4.34
N ASP A 5 -23.01 10.87 -3.67
CA ASP A 5 -23.31 12.14 -4.32
C ASP A 5 -22.06 13.03 -4.37
N ALA A 6 -22.02 13.97 -5.33
CA ALA A 6 -20.84 14.80 -5.55
C ALA A 6 -20.51 15.67 -4.33
N ALA A 7 -21.52 16.21 -3.65
CA ALA A 7 -21.34 17.09 -2.50
C ALA A 7 -20.74 16.36 -1.31
N ALA A 8 -21.15 15.11 -1.05
CA ALA A 8 -20.57 14.26 -0.02
C ALA A 8 -19.11 13.90 -0.34
N VAL A 9 -18.78 13.65 -1.61
CA VAL A 9 -17.39 13.39 -2.01
C VAL A 9 -16.53 14.64 -1.84
N GLU A 10 -16.99 15.79 -2.33
CA GLU A 10 -16.33 17.08 -2.13
C GLU A 10 -16.11 17.37 -0.64
N LEU A 11 -17.10 17.07 0.20
CA LEU A 11 -16.97 17.20 1.65
C LEU A 11 -15.82 16.34 2.18
N VAL A 12 -15.71 15.06 1.78
CA VAL A 12 -14.59 14.20 2.22
C VAL A 12 -13.24 14.75 1.75
N VAL A 13 -13.17 15.18 0.50
CA VAL A 13 -11.94 15.67 -0.15
C VAL A 13 -11.43 16.95 0.54
N ASP A 14 -12.32 17.91 0.78
CA ASP A 14 -11.98 19.22 1.34
C ASP A 14 -11.92 19.22 2.87
N HIS A 15 -12.30 18.12 3.53
CA HIS A 15 -12.33 18.03 4.98
C HIS A 15 -10.93 18.19 5.59
N GLY A 16 -10.74 19.20 6.44
CA GLY A 16 -9.46 19.49 7.11
C GLY A 16 -9.10 18.57 8.28
N GLY A 17 -10.05 17.73 8.73
CA GLY A 17 -9.84 16.77 9.82
C GLY A 17 -9.22 15.43 9.40
N THR A 18 -9.31 14.46 10.29
CA THR A 18 -8.94 13.06 10.02
C THR A 18 -9.86 12.43 8.98
N LEU A 19 -9.42 11.32 8.39
CA LEU A 19 -10.25 10.57 7.45
C LEU A 19 -11.54 10.04 8.11
N GLY A 20 -11.48 9.68 9.39
CA GLY A 20 -12.66 9.22 10.13
C GLY A 20 -13.72 10.30 10.24
N GLU A 21 -13.33 11.50 10.69
CA GLU A 21 -14.21 12.67 10.78
C GLU A 21 -14.79 13.03 9.41
N ALA A 22 -13.95 13.06 8.36
CA ALA A 22 -14.39 13.36 7.00
C ALA A 22 -15.48 12.40 6.50
N LEU A 23 -15.31 11.10 6.75
CA LEU A 23 -16.28 10.09 6.36
C LEU A 23 -17.55 10.14 7.22
N ALA A 24 -17.42 10.42 8.52
CA ALA A 24 -18.55 10.57 9.43
C ALA A 24 -19.43 11.75 9.03
N ASP A 25 -18.82 12.91 8.77
CA ASP A 25 -19.55 14.11 8.35
C ASP A 25 -20.21 13.92 6.98
N ALA A 26 -19.50 13.34 6.01
CA ALA A 26 -20.06 13.11 4.68
C ALA A 26 -21.21 12.10 4.67
N ALA A 27 -21.18 11.12 5.57
CA ALA A 27 -22.25 10.14 5.71
C ALA A 27 -23.38 10.62 6.65
N GLY A 28 -23.16 11.70 7.42
CA GLY A 28 -24.03 12.08 8.53
C GLY A 28 -24.10 11.02 9.63
N GLU A 29 -23.03 10.22 9.82
CA GLU A 29 -22.99 9.06 10.70
C GLU A 29 -21.75 9.08 11.59
N ALA A 30 -21.91 9.61 12.80
CA ALA A 30 -20.83 9.72 13.80
C ALA A 30 -20.23 8.35 14.18
N MET A 31 -20.99 7.25 14.05
CA MET A 31 -20.50 5.91 14.40
C MET A 31 -19.40 5.39 13.46
N ILE A 32 -19.14 6.05 12.32
CA ILE A 32 -18.05 5.65 11.41
C ILE A 32 -16.70 5.73 12.11
N GLU A 33 -16.44 6.78 12.89
CA GLU A 33 -15.17 6.93 13.63
C GLU A 33 -15.00 5.82 14.67
N ASP A 34 -16.05 5.55 15.44
CA ASP A 34 -16.07 4.48 16.44
C ASP A 34 -15.84 3.12 15.77
N TRP A 35 -16.42 2.90 14.59
CA TRP A 35 -16.21 1.67 13.83
C TRP A 35 -14.76 1.52 13.34
N LEU A 36 -14.16 2.58 12.79
CA LEU A 36 -12.76 2.56 12.35
C LEU A 36 -11.82 2.29 13.54
N ARG A 37 -12.09 2.93 14.68
CA ARG A 37 -11.35 2.73 15.93
C ARG A 37 -11.50 1.30 16.45
N PHE A 38 -12.72 0.79 16.49
CA PHE A 38 -13.00 -0.58 16.92
C PHE A 38 -12.23 -1.63 16.12
N LYS A 39 -12.14 -1.48 14.78
CA LYS A 39 -11.34 -2.38 13.94
C LYS A 39 -9.86 -2.35 14.34
N SER A 40 -9.29 -1.17 14.49
CA SER A 40 -7.90 -0.95 14.92
C SER A 40 -7.61 -1.51 16.31
N ASP A 41 -8.53 -1.31 17.26
CA ASP A 41 -8.43 -1.86 18.61
C ASP A 41 -8.48 -3.39 18.61
N SER A 42 -9.40 -3.96 17.84
CA SER A 42 -9.58 -5.42 17.74
C SER A 42 -8.34 -6.11 17.17
N ILE A 43 -7.76 -5.57 16.09
CA ILE A 43 -6.55 -6.14 15.49
C ILE A 43 -5.35 -5.98 16.42
N ALA A 44 -5.18 -4.80 17.05
CA ALA A 44 -4.07 -4.59 17.97
C ALA A 44 -4.12 -5.55 19.17
N SER A 45 -5.28 -5.68 19.82
CA SER A 45 -5.48 -6.61 20.94
C SER A 45 -5.24 -8.05 20.52
N TYR A 46 -5.75 -8.48 19.36
CA TYR A 46 -5.53 -9.83 18.86
C TYR A 46 -4.04 -10.14 18.63
N ILE A 47 -3.29 -9.19 18.05
CA ILE A 47 -1.85 -9.37 17.81
C ILE A 47 -1.07 -9.36 19.12
N GLU A 48 -1.43 -8.51 20.08
CA GLU A 48 -0.85 -8.50 21.43
C GLU A 48 -1.01 -9.86 22.12
N ASP A 49 -2.21 -10.42 22.10
CA ASP A 49 -2.51 -11.74 22.69
C ASP A 49 -1.73 -12.85 22.00
N LEU A 50 -1.63 -12.83 20.67
CA LEU A 50 -0.82 -13.78 19.92
C LEU A 50 0.66 -13.70 20.29
N CYS A 51 1.22 -12.48 20.36
CA CYS A 51 2.61 -12.27 20.75
C CYS A 51 2.84 -12.81 22.16
N THR A 52 1.95 -12.49 23.10
CA THR A 52 2.01 -12.98 24.49
C THR A 52 1.95 -14.50 24.54
N GLY A 53 1.02 -15.12 23.81
CA GLY A 53 0.87 -16.58 23.76
C GLY A 53 2.12 -17.28 23.22
N VAL A 54 2.75 -16.75 22.17
CA VAL A 54 4.02 -17.31 21.65
C VAL A 54 5.11 -17.24 22.72
N LYS A 55 5.26 -16.11 23.41
CA LYS A 55 6.30 -15.94 24.44
C LYS A 55 6.06 -16.78 25.69
N GLN A 56 4.82 -17.17 25.97
CA GLN A 56 4.48 -18.11 27.04
C GLN A 56 4.90 -19.56 26.71
N VAL A 57 4.88 -19.94 25.43
CA VAL A 57 5.36 -21.25 24.99
C VAL A 57 6.89 -21.29 24.97
N ASP A 58 7.50 -20.27 24.36
CA ASP A 58 8.95 -20.12 24.32
C ASP A 58 9.31 -18.64 24.14
N SER A 59 9.95 -18.06 25.17
CA SER A 59 10.30 -16.64 25.19
C SER A 59 11.40 -16.25 24.19
N SER A 60 12.11 -17.23 23.63
CA SER A 60 13.17 -17.00 22.63
C SER A 60 12.64 -16.85 21.20
N LEU A 61 11.40 -17.29 20.92
CA LEU A 61 10.83 -17.21 19.58
C LEU A 61 10.51 -15.76 19.20
N ALA A 62 10.96 -15.33 18.01
CA ALA A 62 10.63 -14.02 17.47
C ALA A 62 9.29 -14.05 16.69
N VAL A 63 8.48 -13.00 16.84
CA VAL A 63 7.20 -12.83 16.14
C VAL A 63 7.30 -11.68 15.14
N GLY A 64 7.09 -12.00 13.87
CA GLY A 64 6.99 -11.03 12.78
C GLY A 64 5.55 -10.89 12.29
N VAL A 65 5.08 -9.66 12.06
CA VAL A 65 3.73 -9.41 11.52
C VAL A 65 3.82 -8.72 10.17
N GLY A 66 3.23 -9.35 9.16
CA GLY A 66 3.11 -8.77 7.83
C GLY A 66 1.98 -7.75 7.75
N SER A 67 2.24 -6.62 7.10
CA SER A 67 1.23 -5.58 6.85
C SER A 67 1.28 -5.11 5.40
N ARG A 68 0.31 -4.29 5.00
CA ARG A 68 0.44 -3.45 3.80
C ARG A 68 1.16 -2.14 4.16
N LEU A 69 1.47 -1.34 3.14
CA LEU A 69 2.01 0.01 3.31
C LEU A 69 1.07 0.93 4.10
N PRO A 70 1.60 2.00 4.74
CA PRO A 70 0.83 2.92 5.58
C PRO A 70 -0.44 3.47 4.95
N ALA A 71 -0.45 3.75 3.65
CA ALA A 71 -1.62 4.26 2.92
C ALA A 71 -2.89 3.41 3.10
N PHE A 72 -2.74 2.12 3.41
CA PHE A 72 -3.87 1.21 3.57
C PHE A 72 -4.33 1.05 5.03
N THR A 73 -3.52 1.47 6.02
CA THR A 73 -3.81 1.29 7.44
C THR A 73 -5.19 1.77 7.86
N PRO A 74 -5.69 2.96 7.42
CA PRO A 74 -6.96 3.47 7.92
C PRO A 74 -8.16 2.61 7.49
N LEU A 75 -8.04 1.93 6.35
CA LEU A 75 -9.13 1.15 5.77
C LEU A 75 -9.08 -0.31 6.20
N THR A 76 -7.89 -0.86 6.38
CA THR A 76 -7.68 -2.24 6.81
C THR A 76 -7.76 -2.43 8.33
N GLY A 77 -7.81 -1.34 9.11
CA GLY A 77 -8.09 -1.39 10.54
C GLY A 77 -6.93 -1.91 11.37
N TYR A 78 -5.69 -1.65 10.98
CA TYR A 78 -4.54 -1.92 11.85
C TYR A 78 -3.70 -0.65 11.99
N ASP A 79 -2.98 -0.53 13.10
CA ASP A 79 -2.13 0.62 13.43
C ASP A 79 -0.69 0.15 13.58
N LEU A 80 0.21 0.61 12.69
CA LEU A 80 1.60 0.16 12.70
C LEU A 80 2.34 0.54 13.99
N THR A 81 2.02 1.68 14.60
CA THR A 81 2.61 2.12 15.87
C THR A 81 2.23 1.16 16.99
N ARG A 82 0.95 0.78 17.07
CA ARG A 82 0.48 -0.17 18.07
C ARG A 82 1.03 -1.56 17.84
N LEU A 83 1.05 -2.04 16.60
CA LEU A 83 1.65 -3.33 16.28
C LEU A 83 3.15 -3.37 16.65
N ALA A 84 3.90 -2.31 16.35
CA ALA A 84 5.33 -2.19 16.65
C ALA A 84 5.68 -2.32 18.14
N ALA A 85 4.72 -2.01 19.04
CA ALA A 85 4.90 -2.12 20.48
C ALA A 85 5.02 -3.58 20.94
N HIS A 86 4.38 -4.52 20.25
CA HIS A 86 4.29 -5.92 20.67
C HIS A 86 5.17 -6.87 19.85
N VAL A 87 5.38 -6.57 18.56
CA VAL A 87 6.09 -7.47 17.64
C VAL A 87 7.61 -7.27 17.69
N ASP A 88 8.34 -8.34 17.38
CA ASP A 88 9.78 -8.30 17.17
C ASP A 88 10.11 -7.69 15.80
N PHE A 89 9.32 -8.03 14.77
CA PHE A 89 9.44 -7.49 13.42
C PHE A 89 8.12 -7.04 12.81
N LEU A 90 8.16 -5.91 12.11
CA LEU A 90 7.13 -5.53 11.15
C LEU A 90 7.62 -5.84 9.75
N LEU A 91 6.74 -6.44 8.94
CA LEU A 91 7.06 -6.87 7.59
C LEU A 91 6.09 -6.23 6.56
N PRO A 92 6.09 -4.89 6.39
CA PRO A 92 5.19 -4.25 5.43
C PRO A 92 5.56 -4.63 4.00
N LYS A 93 4.55 -4.87 3.16
CA LYS A 93 4.74 -5.32 1.78
C LYS A 93 4.92 -4.12 0.83
N ILE A 94 6.13 -3.91 0.32
CA ILE A 94 6.42 -2.94 -0.75
C ILE A 94 6.03 -3.59 -2.09
N TYR A 95 4.73 -3.76 -2.30
CA TYR A 95 4.15 -4.38 -3.49
C TYR A 95 3.52 -3.29 -4.33
N LEU A 96 3.89 -3.17 -5.62
CA LEU A 96 3.62 -1.95 -6.40
C LEU A 96 2.78 -2.15 -7.67
N TRP A 97 2.79 -3.35 -8.26
CA TRP A 97 2.20 -3.67 -9.58
C TRP A 97 0.68 -3.49 -9.68
N MET A 98 0.16 -3.67 -10.91
CA MET A 98 -1.27 -3.68 -11.23
C MET A 98 -1.68 -4.86 -12.12
N GLY A 99 -2.98 -5.19 -12.10
CA GLY A 99 -3.62 -6.12 -13.04
C GLY A 99 -3.51 -7.60 -12.68
N GLY A 100 -3.19 -7.88 -11.42
CA GLY A 100 -3.15 -9.20 -10.79
C GLY A 100 -3.64 -9.09 -9.34
N VAL A 101 -2.90 -9.65 -8.38
CA VAL A 101 -3.13 -9.36 -6.96
C VAL A 101 -2.55 -7.99 -6.65
N ASP A 102 -3.32 -6.93 -6.91
CA ASP A 102 -2.82 -5.56 -6.97
C ASP A 102 -1.94 -5.10 -5.79
N GLY A 103 -0.79 -4.52 -6.14
CA GLY A 103 0.07 -3.73 -5.26
C GLY A 103 -0.50 -2.32 -5.02
N LEU A 104 0.36 -1.39 -4.62
CA LEU A 104 0.00 0.00 -4.32
C LEU A 104 -0.66 0.69 -5.53
N TYR A 105 0.00 0.67 -6.69
CA TYR A 105 -0.50 1.32 -7.91
C TYR A 105 -1.80 0.65 -8.39
N GLY A 106 -1.82 -0.68 -8.45
CA GLY A 106 -3.01 -1.42 -8.86
C GLY A 106 -4.20 -1.25 -7.92
N THR A 107 -3.95 -1.02 -6.63
CA THR A 107 -5.04 -0.79 -5.67
C THR A 107 -5.75 0.53 -5.95
N VAL A 108 -5.01 1.59 -6.31
CA VAL A 108 -5.61 2.85 -6.79
C VAL A 108 -6.47 2.57 -8.02
N TYR A 109 -5.91 1.89 -9.03
CA TYR A 109 -6.64 1.55 -10.25
C TYR A 109 -7.95 0.81 -9.94
N ARG A 110 -7.89 -0.22 -9.09
CA ARG A 110 -9.05 -1.05 -8.75
C ARG A 110 -10.11 -0.26 -7.98
N TRP A 111 -9.70 0.62 -7.07
CA TRP A 111 -10.62 1.47 -6.31
C TRP A 111 -11.31 2.50 -7.20
N VAL A 112 -10.55 3.23 -8.01
CA VAL A 112 -11.11 4.21 -8.96
C VAL A 112 -12.07 3.52 -9.92
N THR A 113 -11.67 2.38 -10.51
CA THR A 113 -12.52 1.60 -11.42
C THR A 113 -13.82 1.16 -10.74
N ALA A 114 -13.74 0.59 -9.54
CA ALA A 114 -14.91 0.11 -8.81
C ALA A 114 -15.86 1.27 -8.44
N LEU A 115 -15.32 2.34 -7.84
CA LEU A 115 -16.11 3.50 -7.43
C LEU A 115 -16.77 4.20 -8.62
N LYS A 116 -16.04 4.35 -9.74
CA LYS A 116 -16.60 4.91 -10.97
C LYS A 116 -17.68 4.01 -11.56
N SER A 117 -17.52 2.69 -11.50
CA SER A 117 -18.55 1.75 -11.98
C SER A 117 -19.83 1.77 -11.16
N TRP A 118 -19.73 2.05 -9.86
CA TRP A 118 -20.88 2.16 -8.97
C TRP A 118 -21.55 3.53 -9.03
N ASN A 119 -20.81 4.58 -9.39
CA ASN A 119 -21.27 5.96 -9.37
C ASN A 119 -21.05 6.58 -10.77
N THR A 120 -21.85 6.15 -11.74
CA THR A 120 -21.68 6.49 -13.17
C THR A 120 -21.71 7.99 -13.44
N GLU A 121 -22.47 8.75 -12.65
CA GLU A 121 -22.67 10.18 -12.82
C GLU A 121 -21.52 11.04 -12.27
N LEU A 122 -20.68 10.51 -11.37
CA LEU A 122 -19.56 11.27 -10.80
C LEU A 122 -18.41 11.40 -11.80
N SER A 123 -17.74 12.55 -11.87
CA SER A 123 -16.58 12.70 -12.75
C SER A 123 -15.43 11.77 -12.32
N GLU A 124 -14.62 11.33 -13.28
CA GLU A 124 -13.47 10.48 -12.96
C GLU A 124 -12.46 11.21 -12.06
N THR A 125 -12.26 12.51 -12.29
CA THR A 125 -11.43 13.39 -11.44
C THR A 125 -11.87 13.36 -9.99
N LEU A 126 -13.18 13.53 -9.72
CA LEU A 126 -13.69 13.54 -8.35
C LEU A 126 -13.53 12.16 -7.67
N ILE A 127 -13.60 11.07 -8.43
CA ILE A 127 -13.30 9.72 -7.93
C ILE A 127 -11.80 9.57 -7.59
N PHE A 128 -10.91 10.09 -8.43
CA PHE A 128 -9.47 10.11 -8.12
C PHE A 128 -9.17 10.92 -6.86
N ASP A 129 -9.72 12.13 -6.75
CA ASP A 129 -9.54 12.99 -5.58
C ASP A 129 -9.99 12.28 -4.30
N LEU A 130 -11.14 11.60 -4.35
CA LEU A 130 -11.61 10.77 -3.25
C LEU A 130 -10.62 9.66 -2.91
N VAL A 131 -10.18 8.87 -3.89
CA VAL A 131 -9.25 7.75 -3.64
C VAL A 131 -7.91 8.25 -3.08
N TYR A 132 -7.40 9.36 -3.58
CA TYR A 132 -6.19 9.99 -3.07
C TYR A 132 -6.36 10.51 -1.66
N ARG A 133 -7.53 11.07 -1.32
CA ARG A 133 -7.87 11.46 0.06
C ARG A 133 -7.93 10.24 0.98
N LEU A 134 -8.54 9.14 0.54
CA LEU A 134 -8.65 7.91 1.32
C LEU A 134 -7.28 7.27 1.61
N PHE A 135 -6.36 7.30 0.65
CA PHE A 135 -5.04 6.69 0.79
C PHE A 135 -3.96 7.64 1.29
N GLY A 136 -4.22 8.95 1.29
CA GLY A 136 -3.29 9.96 1.76
C GLY A 136 -2.11 10.21 0.82
N PHE A 137 -2.23 9.90 -0.48
CA PHE A 137 -1.24 10.22 -1.50
C PHE A 137 -1.90 10.33 -2.89
N ALA A 138 -1.25 11.03 -3.82
CA ALA A 138 -1.64 11.08 -5.23
C ALA A 138 -0.62 10.35 -6.11
N LEU A 139 -1.06 9.68 -7.17
CA LEU A 139 -0.13 9.12 -8.14
C LEU A 139 0.37 10.22 -9.09
N PRO A 140 1.69 10.37 -9.27
CA PRO A 140 2.22 11.38 -10.16
C PRO A 140 1.87 11.06 -11.62
N ALA A 141 1.61 12.11 -12.40
CA ALA A 141 1.31 12.03 -13.83
C ALA A 141 0.17 11.05 -14.18
N THR A 142 -0.78 10.83 -13.27
CA THR A 142 -1.92 9.95 -13.46
C THR A 142 -3.21 10.75 -13.28
N ASP A 143 -3.88 11.09 -14.38
CA ASP A 143 -5.11 11.89 -14.40
C ASP A 143 -6.36 11.10 -14.86
N SER A 144 -6.17 9.86 -15.30
CA SER A 144 -7.25 9.02 -15.82
C SER A 144 -6.97 7.51 -15.71
N LEU A 145 -8.03 6.72 -15.70
CA LEU A 145 -8.00 5.26 -15.82
C LEU A 145 -7.36 4.84 -17.14
N ALA A 146 -7.59 5.60 -18.21
CA ALA A 146 -6.98 5.35 -19.51
C ALA A 146 -5.44 5.38 -19.42
N GLU A 147 -4.87 6.40 -18.77
CA GLU A 147 -3.42 6.47 -18.56
C GLU A 147 -2.90 5.31 -17.70
N MET A 148 -3.60 4.96 -16.61
CA MET A 148 -3.21 3.81 -15.78
C MET A 148 -3.14 2.51 -16.57
N THR A 149 -4.09 2.27 -17.49
CA THR A 149 -4.11 1.02 -18.27
C THR A 149 -2.93 0.86 -19.22
N ARG A 150 -2.20 1.94 -19.55
CA ARG A 150 -1.01 1.87 -20.42
C ARG A 150 0.12 1.07 -19.78
N HIS A 151 0.15 0.98 -18.46
CA HIS A 151 1.16 0.22 -17.72
C HIS A 151 0.96 -1.28 -17.77
N ILE A 152 -0.16 -1.77 -18.30
CA ILE A 152 -0.38 -3.20 -18.47
C ILE A 152 -0.82 -3.51 -19.89
N GLU A 153 -0.14 -4.45 -20.52
CA GLU A 153 -0.56 -4.97 -21.81
C GLU A 153 -1.34 -6.30 -21.62
N PRO A 154 -2.68 -6.26 -21.56
CA PRO A 154 -3.48 -7.41 -21.19
C PRO A 154 -3.45 -8.54 -22.22
N ARG A 155 -3.07 -8.25 -23.48
CA ARG A 155 -3.03 -9.26 -24.56
C ARG A 155 -1.88 -10.25 -24.43
N PHE A 156 -0.81 -9.85 -23.74
CA PHE A 156 0.41 -10.64 -23.63
C PHE A 156 0.63 -11.09 -22.19
N ARG A 157 -0.32 -11.90 -21.70
CA ARG A 157 -0.21 -12.59 -20.41
C ARG A 157 0.19 -14.04 -20.62
N ASP A 158 1.05 -14.55 -19.76
CA ASP A 158 1.35 -15.97 -19.71
C ASP A 158 0.21 -16.78 -19.05
N SER A 159 0.41 -18.09 -18.88
CA SER A 159 -0.59 -18.98 -18.27
C SER A 159 -0.90 -18.67 -16.81
N THR A 160 -0.08 -17.85 -16.14
CA THR A 160 -0.29 -17.41 -14.75
C THR A 160 -0.97 -16.03 -14.68
N GLY A 161 -1.23 -15.41 -15.83
CA GLY A 161 -1.77 -14.06 -15.92
C GLY A 161 -0.72 -12.96 -15.75
N LEU A 162 0.56 -13.30 -15.82
CA LEU A 162 1.70 -12.39 -15.70
C LEU A 162 2.06 -11.78 -17.06
N THR A 163 2.45 -10.51 -17.08
CA THR A 163 3.03 -9.83 -18.24
C THR A 163 4.20 -8.96 -17.83
N TYR A 164 5.17 -8.81 -18.72
CA TYR A 164 6.29 -7.88 -18.57
C TYR A 164 6.15 -6.67 -19.52
N LEU A 165 5.01 -6.59 -20.22
CA LEU A 165 4.76 -5.56 -21.23
C LEU A 165 3.80 -4.49 -20.68
N GLY A 166 4.09 -3.25 -21.06
CA GLY A 166 3.39 -2.04 -20.62
C GLY A 166 4.34 -0.85 -20.59
N ALA A 167 3.79 0.36 -20.52
CA ALA A 167 4.59 1.56 -20.26
C ALA A 167 5.22 1.48 -18.85
N PRO A 168 6.47 1.96 -18.66
CA PRO A 168 7.06 2.06 -17.33
C PRO A 168 6.23 2.99 -16.45
N PHE A 169 6.21 2.72 -15.14
CA PHE A 169 5.69 3.69 -14.18
C PHE A 169 6.61 4.93 -14.16
N ALA A 170 6.05 6.10 -13.85
CA ALA A 170 6.85 7.32 -13.76
C ALA A 170 7.87 7.23 -12.62
N ASP A 171 9.10 7.73 -12.81
CA ASP A 171 10.14 7.72 -11.78
C ASP A 171 9.68 8.41 -10.48
N ALA A 172 8.89 9.48 -10.61
CA ALA A 172 8.27 10.20 -9.49
C ALA A 172 7.38 9.30 -8.62
N PHE A 173 6.78 8.23 -9.17
CA PHE A 173 6.01 7.28 -8.36
C PHE A 173 6.91 6.59 -7.32
N PHE A 174 8.13 6.24 -7.70
CA PHE A 174 9.08 5.62 -6.77
C PHE A 174 9.67 6.64 -5.79
N ALA A 175 10.11 7.80 -6.28
CA ALA A 175 10.75 8.81 -5.45
C ALA A 175 9.77 9.44 -4.43
N ASP A 176 8.59 9.84 -4.90
CA ASP A 176 7.65 10.61 -4.11
C ASP A 176 6.73 9.67 -3.34
N VAL A 177 6.01 8.78 -4.04
CA VAL A 177 4.99 7.94 -3.40
C VAL A 177 5.63 6.80 -2.62
N VAL A 178 6.46 5.96 -3.24
CA VAL A 178 7.08 4.82 -2.53
C VAL A 178 8.00 5.35 -1.42
N GLY A 179 8.81 6.38 -1.70
CA GLY A 179 9.63 7.06 -0.70
C GLY A 179 8.81 7.55 0.51
N ASP A 180 7.68 8.23 0.28
CA ASP A 180 6.81 8.69 1.37
C ASP A 180 6.19 7.55 2.16
N GLN A 181 5.73 6.49 1.47
CA GLN A 181 5.18 5.32 2.16
C GLN A 181 6.22 4.64 3.05
N VAL A 182 7.48 4.60 2.62
CA VAL A 182 8.58 4.07 3.44
C VAL A 182 8.88 5.00 4.62
N ARG A 183 8.91 6.32 4.43
CA ARG A 183 9.09 7.31 5.51
C ARG A 183 7.97 7.20 6.56
N LEU A 184 6.72 7.12 6.14
CA LEU A 184 5.56 6.96 7.02
C LEU A 184 5.63 5.64 7.80
N MET A 185 6.04 4.56 7.14
CA MET A 185 6.21 3.25 7.75
C MET A 185 7.25 3.31 8.87
N LEU A 186 8.40 3.93 8.59
CA LEU A 186 9.46 4.14 9.57
C LEU A 186 9.01 5.02 10.75
N ALA A 187 8.31 6.12 10.46
CA ALA A 187 7.81 7.04 11.47
C ALA A 187 6.79 6.35 12.42
N GLN A 188 5.92 5.49 11.89
CA GLN A 188 4.93 4.76 12.70
C GLN A 188 5.56 3.61 13.48
N ALA A 189 6.44 2.82 12.86
CA ALA A 189 7.07 1.67 13.51
C ALA A 189 8.20 2.05 14.50
N GLY A 190 8.75 3.26 14.38
CA GLY A 190 9.74 3.85 15.28
C GLY A 190 11.18 3.38 15.05
N LYS A 191 11.45 2.07 15.09
CA LYS A 191 12.84 1.53 14.99
C LYS A 191 13.09 0.84 13.65
N THR A 192 14.08 1.32 12.90
CA THR A 192 14.50 0.75 11.59
C THR A 192 14.81 -0.74 11.67
N ASN A 193 15.53 -1.17 12.73
CA ASN A 193 15.93 -2.56 12.91
C ASN A 193 14.78 -3.55 13.17
N LYS A 194 13.57 -3.05 13.46
CA LYS A 194 12.35 -3.87 13.55
C LYS A 194 11.66 -4.06 12.20
N ILE A 195 12.00 -3.27 11.18
CA ILE A 195 11.30 -3.30 9.91
C ILE A 195 12.09 -4.14 8.90
N ARG A 196 11.43 -5.16 8.35
CA ARG A 196 11.97 -6.00 7.26
C ARG A 196 10.92 -6.12 6.17
N PRO A 197 10.81 -5.11 5.28
CA PRO A 197 9.74 -5.10 4.30
C PRO A 197 9.81 -6.32 3.39
N TRP A 198 8.64 -6.87 3.07
CA TRP A 198 8.54 -7.83 1.97
C TRP A 198 8.60 -7.08 0.65
N LEU A 199 9.47 -7.55 -0.23
CA LEU A 199 9.60 -7.04 -1.57
C LEU A 199 9.39 -8.18 -2.57
N ASP A 200 8.62 -7.86 -3.62
CA ASP A 200 8.34 -8.75 -4.73
C ASP A 200 8.21 -7.90 -5.99
N ILE A 201 8.42 -8.51 -7.15
CA ILE A 201 8.31 -7.84 -8.45
C ILE A 201 6.95 -8.11 -9.10
N SER A 202 6.20 -9.12 -8.65
CA SER A 202 4.86 -9.39 -9.19
C SER A 202 4.03 -10.31 -8.29
N HIS A 203 2.72 -10.32 -8.49
CA HIS A 203 1.84 -11.39 -8.01
C HIS A 203 0.71 -11.59 -9.03
N GLY A 204 1.11 -11.95 -10.25
CA GLY A 204 0.28 -11.83 -11.46
C GLY A 204 0.14 -10.38 -11.91
N GLY A 205 -0.42 -10.17 -13.11
CA GLY A 205 -0.50 -8.83 -13.70
C GLY A 205 0.84 -8.36 -14.27
N ARG A 206 1.14 -7.06 -14.22
CA ARG A 206 2.37 -6.49 -14.79
C ARG A 206 3.53 -6.58 -13.79
N ALA A 207 4.55 -7.38 -14.10
CA ALA A 207 5.77 -7.42 -13.31
C ALA A 207 6.53 -6.08 -13.36
N LEU A 208 7.19 -5.74 -12.26
CA LEU A 208 8.18 -4.66 -12.23
C LEU A 208 9.39 -5.04 -13.06
N THR A 209 9.88 -4.10 -13.85
CA THR A 209 11.15 -4.23 -14.57
C THR A 209 12.34 -4.16 -13.59
N PRO A 210 13.54 -4.63 -13.99
CA PRO A 210 14.74 -4.46 -13.17
C PRO A 210 15.03 -2.98 -12.84
N HIS A 211 14.73 -2.07 -13.76
CA HIS A 211 14.89 -0.63 -13.51
C HIS A 211 13.91 -0.11 -12.45
N GLU A 212 12.63 -0.50 -12.51
CA GLU A 212 11.64 -0.11 -11.50
C GLU A 212 11.93 -0.74 -10.12
N LEU A 213 12.49 -1.94 -10.10
CA LEU A 213 13.03 -2.53 -8.88
C LEU A 213 14.19 -1.70 -8.32
N ASP A 214 15.11 -1.23 -9.17
CA ASP A 214 16.23 -0.39 -8.76
C ASP A 214 15.74 0.91 -8.12
N LEU A 215 14.78 1.59 -8.77
CA LEU A 215 14.13 2.80 -8.25
C LEU A 215 13.40 2.54 -6.92
N THR A 216 12.75 1.39 -6.77
CA THR A 216 12.06 1.00 -5.53
C THR A 216 13.05 0.84 -4.37
N LEU A 217 14.15 0.11 -4.61
CA LEU A 217 15.16 -0.14 -3.59
C LEU A 217 15.92 1.14 -3.25
N GLU A 218 16.25 1.97 -4.24
CA GLU A 218 16.88 3.28 -4.02
C GLU A 218 15.98 4.19 -3.18
N ALA A 219 14.69 4.30 -3.50
CA ALA A 219 13.76 5.11 -2.71
C ALA A 219 13.65 4.61 -1.25
N ALA A 220 13.60 3.28 -1.05
CA ALA A 220 13.53 2.69 0.28
C ALA A 220 14.83 2.87 1.07
N ALA A 221 15.99 2.69 0.44
CA ALA A 221 17.30 2.88 1.06
C ALA A 221 17.52 4.36 1.44
N ASN A 222 17.17 5.29 0.56
CA ASN A 222 17.24 6.74 0.82
C ASN A 222 16.34 7.16 1.99
N ALA A 223 15.24 6.45 2.25
CA ALA A 223 14.39 6.67 3.40
C ALA A 223 14.91 6.02 4.70
N GLY A 224 15.94 5.15 4.63
CA GLY A 224 16.59 4.53 5.78
C GLY A 224 16.26 3.06 6.00
N ILE A 225 15.76 2.33 4.99
CA ILE A 225 15.60 0.88 5.08
C ILE A 225 16.93 0.18 4.87
N GLU A 226 17.26 -0.73 5.78
CA GLU A 226 18.53 -1.44 5.80
C GLU A 226 18.41 -2.90 5.35
N THR A 227 17.22 -3.49 5.43
CA THR A 227 17.02 -4.92 5.14
C THR A 227 15.72 -5.18 4.43
N TYR A 228 15.71 -6.19 3.56
CA TYR A 228 14.56 -6.60 2.75
C TYR A 228 14.36 -8.11 2.80
N LEU A 229 13.12 -8.56 2.65
CA LEU A 229 12.77 -9.97 2.46
C LEU A 229 12.19 -10.14 1.07
N TYR A 230 12.78 -11.00 0.25
CA TYR A 230 12.25 -11.32 -1.08
C TYR A 230 11.28 -12.50 -0.99
N TYR A 231 10.02 -12.30 -1.43
CA TYR A 231 8.97 -13.32 -1.35
C TYR A 231 9.11 -14.42 -2.41
N CYS A 232 9.51 -14.04 -3.63
CA CYS A 232 9.68 -14.95 -4.76
C CYS A 232 11.12 -14.96 -5.28
N PRO A 233 11.53 -16.02 -6.02
CA PRO A 233 12.80 -16.03 -6.74
C PRO A 233 12.87 -14.84 -7.71
N LEU A 234 13.98 -14.12 -7.67
CA LEU A 234 14.27 -13.09 -8.66
C LEU A 234 14.93 -13.69 -9.89
N GLU A 235 14.48 -13.28 -11.06
CA GLU A 235 15.16 -13.57 -12.32
C GLU A 235 16.49 -12.82 -12.43
N ALA A 236 17.38 -13.24 -13.34
CA ALA A 236 18.79 -12.81 -13.39
C ALA A 236 18.99 -11.29 -13.29
N ALA A 237 18.29 -10.49 -14.10
CA ALA A 237 18.46 -9.03 -14.08
C ALA A 237 17.93 -8.39 -12.78
N SER A 238 16.80 -8.87 -12.25
CA SER A 238 16.27 -8.39 -10.96
C SER A 238 17.13 -8.85 -9.79
N TRP A 239 17.77 -10.01 -9.89
CA TRP A 239 18.72 -10.51 -8.92
C TRP A 239 19.99 -9.64 -8.87
N GLU A 240 20.53 -9.23 -10.02
CA GLU A 240 21.67 -8.30 -10.08
C GLU A 240 21.36 -6.97 -9.37
N VAL A 241 20.15 -6.45 -9.57
CA VAL A 241 19.68 -5.24 -8.87
C VAL A 241 19.56 -5.48 -7.36
N ALA A 242 18.98 -6.60 -6.93
CA ALA A 242 18.88 -6.94 -5.52
C ALA A 242 20.27 -7.06 -4.84
N VAL A 243 21.25 -7.64 -5.53
CA VAL A 243 22.63 -7.76 -5.04
C VAL A 243 23.29 -6.39 -4.93
N LYS A 244 23.12 -5.50 -5.92
CA LYS A 244 23.61 -4.11 -5.88
C LYS A 244 23.23 -3.39 -4.59
N HIS A 245 21.98 -3.57 -4.13
CA HIS A 245 21.45 -2.95 -2.90
C HIS A 245 21.70 -3.75 -1.63
N GLY A 246 22.13 -5.02 -1.72
CA GLY A 246 22.42 -5.88 -0.57
C GLY A 246 23.86 -5.79 -0.05
N THR A 247 24.78 -5.19 -0.82
CA THR A 247 26.21 -5.09 -0.48
C THR A 247 26.65 -3.69 -0.04
N ALA A 248 25.70 -2.78 0.19
CA ALA A 248 25.95 -1.40 0.61
C ALA A 248 26.00 -1.24 2.14
#